data_AF-A0AAU7DGJ3-F1
#
_entry.id   AF-A0AAU7DGJ3-F1
#
_cell.length_a   1.000
_cell.length_b   1.000
_cell.length_c   1.000
_cell.angle_alpha   90.00
_cell.angle_beta   90.00
_cell.angle_gamma   90.00
#
_symmetry.space_group_name_H-M   'P 1'
#
loop_
_entity.id
_entity.type
_entity.pdbx_description
1 polymer ?
#
loop_
_entity_poly.entity_id
_entity_poly.type
_entity_poly.pdbx_seq_one_letter_code
_entity_poly.pdbx_strand_id
1 'polypeptide(L)'
;MPASTESKPFPTAATRKTPVYTVEFRSADQLTQQDRLLLADAESSIAEHAGFAGLEYQQSNWNYRQIVCPSFPNHLFLQYTRTNGVGDTTVFSASIPRNGEGRVRIVPILKRGYSLFSPAPINALTISAFNRIRAEEGEPANADWLGNALCYAALAGSQPQILPADAEPAVHKPIPALNAAMDVQTQAHGMELIRFDDAASRPHSMEWTMTFTHQGKLIKATHKPASMESANPVPQKSAVARSWQVPPSGQN
;
A
#
# COMPACT_ATOMS: atom_id res chain seq x y z
N MET A 1 49.86 17.49 -1.76
CA MET A 1 48.40 17.61 -1.98
C MET A 1 47.75 16.38 -1.35
N PRO A 2 46.93 16.52 -0.29
CA PRO A 2 46.28 15.36 0.30
C PRO A 2 45.03 14.99 -0.51
N ALA A 3 44.86 13.68 -0.71
CA ALA A 3 43.78 13.08 -1.47
C ALA A 3 42.42 13.33 -0.78
N SER A 4 41.42 13.73 -1.56
CA SER A 4 40.04 13.89 -1.14
C SER A 4 39.45 12.54 -0.72
N THR A 5 39.14 12.38 0.57
CA THR A 5 38.28 11.32 1.09
C THR A 5 36.86 11.51 0.55
N GLU A 6 36.49 10.67 -0.40
CA GLU A 6 35.14 10.55 -0.95
C GLU A 6 34.19 10.02 0.16
N SER A 7 33.35 10.90 0.70
CA SER A 7 32.33 10.53 1.68
C SER A 7 31.20 9.75 1.02
N LYS A 8 31.16 8.44 1.21
CA LYS A 8 30.00 7.61 0.82
C LYS A 8 28.80 7.93 1.73
N PRO A 9 27.61 8.30 1.20
CA PRO A 9 26.51 8.78 2.03
C PRO A 9 25.57 7.69 2.59
N PHE A 10 25.81 6.39 2.37
CA PHE A 10 24.89 5.36 2.85
C PHE A 10 25.61 4.14 3.47
N PRO A 11 25.18 3.67 4.65
CA PRO A 11 25.62 2.39 5.17
C PRO A 11 25.01 1.25 4.33
N THR A 12 25.85 0.50 3.63
CA THR A 12 25.51 -0.73 2.88
C THR A 12 25.28 -1.96 3.78
N ALA A 13 25.22 -1.78 5.10
CA ALA A 13 24.91 -2.85 6.04
C ALA A 13 23.38 -2.98 6.18
N ALA A 14 22.79 -3.86 5.37
CA ALA A 14 21.46 -4.42 5.62
C ALA A 14 21.50 -5.24 6.92
N THR A 15 21.40 -4.57 8.06
CA THR A 15 21.20 -5.20 9.37
C THR A 15 20.12 -4.43 10.13
N ARG A 16 18.96 -4.31 9.51
CA ARG A 16 17.70 -4.21 10.25
C ARG A 16 16.82 -5.34 9.74
N LYS A 17 16.34 -6.18 10.66
CA LYS A 17 15.14 -6.97 10.43
C LYS A 17 14.12 -5.99 9.85
N THR A 18 13.80 -6.13 8.57
CA THR A 18 12.82 -5.26 7.90
C THR A 18 11.56 -5.31 8.74
N PRO A 19 11.07 -4.19 9.30
CA PRO A 19 9.78 -4.20 9.94
C PRO A 19 8.78 -4.77 8.94
N VAL A 20 7.92 -5.66 9.38
CA VAL A 20 6.76 -6.05 8.57
C VAL A 20 5.92 -4.78 8.47
N TYR A 21 6.07 -4.03 7.37
CA TYR A 21 5.29 -2.84 7.12
C TYR A 21 3.87 -3.30 6.78
N THR A 22 2.97 -3.20 7.76
CA THR A 22 1.57 -3.57 7.58
C THR A 22 0.69 -2.42 8.04
N VAL A 23 -0.26 -2.06 7.20
CA VAL A 23 -1.38 -1.20 7.58
C VAL A 23 -2.45 -2.09 8.19
N GLU A 24 -2.73 -1.90 9.47
CA GLU A 24 -3.74 -2.67 10.19
C GLU A 24 -5.12 -2.03 9.98
N PHE A 25 -6.15 -2.86 9.82
CA PHE A 25 -7.53 -2.43 9.73
C PHE A 25 -8.29 -2.91 10.97
N ARG A 26 -8.75 -1.97 11.80
CA ARG A 26 -9.48 -2.25 13.04
C ARG A 26 -10.96 -1.99 12.88
N SER A 27 -11.80 -2.89 13.37
CA SER A 27 -13.25 -2.68 13.42
C SER A 27 -13.63 -1.62 14.46
N ALA A 28 -14.87 -1.11 14.40
CA ALA A 28 -15.36 -0.05 15.28
C ALA A 28 -15.19 -0.37 16.78
N ASP A 29 -15.38 -1.64 17.16
CA ASP A 29 -15.21 -2.15 18.53
C ASP A 29 -13.74 -2.20 18.98
N GLN A 30 -12.79 -2.23 18.05
CA GLN A 30 -11.35 -2.26 18.32
C GLN A 30 -10.71 -0.87 18.43
N LEU A 31 -11.45 0.21 18.18
CA LEU A 31 -10.95 1.58 18.40
C LEU A 31 -10.64 1.80 19.88
N THR A 32 -9.57 2.54 20.14
CA THR A 32 -9.26 3.02 21.49
C THR A 32 -10.33 4.01 21.97
N GLN A 33 -10.50 4.17 23.29
CA GLN A 33 -11.46 5.14 23.83
C GLN A 33 -11.16 6.57 23.34
N GLN A 34 -9.87 6.94 23.25
CA GLN A 34 -9.45 8.25 22.74
C GLN A 34 -9.87 8.44 21.27
N ASP A 35 -9.68 7.42 20.43
CA ASP A 35 -10.08 7.48 19.01
C ASP A 35 -11.60 7.59 18.85
N ARG A 36 -12.37 6.91 19.71
CA ARG A 36 -13.84 7.01 19.70
C ARG A 36 -14.33 8.40 20.08
N LEU A 37 -13.71 9.04 21.08
CA LEU A 37 -14.05 10.42 21.45
C LEU A 37 -13.71 11.40 20.33
N LEU A 38 -12.51 11.26 19.74
CA LEU A 38 -12.11 12.09 18.60
C LEU A 38 -13.06 11.95 17.41
N LEU A 39 -13.52 10.73 17.13
CA LEU A 39 -14.53 10.48 16.10
C LEU A 39 -15.87 11.15 16.45
N ALA A 40 -16.35 11.02 17.68
CA ALA A 40 -17.59 11.66 18.11
C ALA A 40 -17.53 13.19 17.93
N ASP A 41 -16.40 13.82 18.29
CA ASP A 41 -16.20 15.26 18.11
C ASP A 41 -16.10 15.67 16.63
N ALA A 42 -15.52 14.82 15.78
CA ALA A 42 -15.34 15.07 14.35
C ALA A 42 -16.59 14.77 13.50
N GLU A 43 -17.60 14.12 14.06
CA GLU A 43 -18.70 13.53 13.30
C GLU A 43 -19.48 14.54 12.44
N SER A 44 -19.77 15.72 13.00
CA SER A 44 -20.43 16.80 12.25
C SER A 44 -19.57 17.29 11.08
N SER A 45 -18.25 17.38 11.27
CA SER A 45 -17.33 17.81 10.22
C SER A 45 -17.20 16.76 9.12
N ILE A 46 -17.20 15.48 9.49
CA ILE A 46 -17.24 14.35 8.53
C ILE A 46 -18.52 14.42 7.70
N ALA A 47 -19.68 14.60 8.34
CA ALA A 47 -20.97 14.69 7.66
C ALA A 47 -21.01 15.84 6.66
N GLU A 48 -20.53 17.02 7.05
CA GLU A 48 -20.44 18.20 6.19
C GLU A 48 -19.54 17.95 4.97
N HIS A 49 -18.30 17.48 5.18
CA HIS A 49 -17.34 17.29 4.09
C HIS A 49 -17.75 16.13 3.16
N ALA A 50 -18.35 15.07 3.71
CA ALA A 50 -18.93 13.99 2.92
C ALA A 50 -20.14 14.48 2.11
N GLY A 51 -20.94 15.39 2.68
CA GLY A 51 -22.02 16.09 1.98
C GLY A 51 -21.52 16.88 0.77
N PHE A 52 -20.45 17.67 0.90
CA PHE A 52 -19.83 18.39 -0.22
C PHE A 52 -19.29 17.45 -1.32
N ALA A 53 -18.81 16.27 -0.95
CA ALA A 53 -18.41 15.24 -1.91
C ALA A 53 -19.61 14.50 -2.55
N GLY A 54 -20.84 14.82 -2.14
CA GLY A 54 -22.07 14.16 -2.58
C GLY A 54 -22.10 12.68 -2.21
N LEU A 55 -21.55 12.32 -1.05
CA LEU A 55 -21.52 10.95 -0.54
C LEU A 55 -22.76 10.62 0.30
N GLU A 56 -23.64 11.60 0.59
CA GLU A 56 -24.90 11.41 1.33
C GLU A 56 -24.68 10.65 2.65
N TYR A 57 -23.76 11.18 3.47
CA TYR A 57 -23.47 10.60 4.78
C TYR A 57 -24.67 10.76 5.72
N GLN A 58 -25.28 9.64 6.10
CA GLN A 58 -26.32 9.52 7.11
C GLN A 58 -25.92 8.38 8.04
N GLN A 59 -25.55 8.70 9.28
CA GLN A 59 -24.85 7.81 10.23
C GLN A 59 -25.33 6.34 10.23
N SER A 60 -26.64 6.10 10.18
CA SER A 60 -27.23 4.76 10.33
C SER A 60 -26.93 3.76 9.21
N ASN A 61 -26.48 4.22 8.04
CA ASN A 61 -26.34 3.37 6.85
C ASN A 61 -24.87 3.12 6.46
N TRP A 62 -23.92 3.54 7.30
CA TRP A 62 -22.49 3.43 7.04
C TRP A 62 -21.82 2.54 8.07
N ASN A 63 -21.02 1.60 7.57
CA ASN A 63 -20.05 0.91 8.40
C ASN A 63 -18.71 1.64 8.29
N TYR A 64 -17.91 1.61 9.35
CA TYR A 64 -16.55 2.13 9.30
C TYR A 64 -15.54 1.20 9.95
N ARG A 65 -14.30 1.34 9.52
CA ARG A 65 -13.13 0.71 10.11
C ARG A 65 -11.99 1.71 10.20
N GLN A 66 -11.16 1.58 11.22
CA GLN A 66 -9.94 2.38 11.36
C GLN A 66 -8.83 1.83 10.48
N ILE A 67 -8.14 2.73 9.78
CA ILE A 67 -6.87 2.45 9.09
C ILE A 67 -5.75 2.90 10.03
N VAL A 68 -4.97 1.95 10.54
CA VAL A 68 -3.86 2.25 11.45
C VAL A 68 -2.61 2.51 10.62
N CYS A 69 -2.18 3.76 10.62
CA CYS A 69 -1.05 4.23 9.84
C CYS A 69 0.08 4.74 10.74
N PRO A 70 1.10 3.91 11.02
CA PRO A 70 2.20 4.29 11.91
C PRO A 70 2.98 5.53 11.43
N SER A 71 3.04 5.76 10.12
CA SER A 71 3.72 6.92 9.51
C SER A 71 2.95 8.24 9.65
N PHE A 72 1.70 8.20 10.15
CA PHE A 72 0.82 9.36 10.36
C PHE A 72 0.22 9.35 11.76
N PRO A 73 1.05 9.42 12.82
CA PRO A 73 0.58 9.29 14.19
C PRO A 73 -0.31 10.45 14.65
N ASN A 74 -0.26 11.62 13.99
CA ASN A 74 -1.10 12.76 14.33
C ASN A 74 -2.47 12.74 13.67
N HIS A 75 -2.79 11.68 12.91
CA HIS A 75 -4.10 11.52 12.28
C HIS A 75 -4.79 10.22 12.71
N LEU A 76 -6.12 10.28 12.77
CA LEU A 76 -6.99 9.12 12.79
C LEU A 76 -7.59 8.97 11.39
N PHE A 77 -7.33 7.82 10.75
CA PHE A 77 -7.93 7.49 9.47
C PHE A 77 -9.06 6.48 9.65
N LEU A 78 -10.17 6.74 8.98
CA LEU A 78 -11.34 5.87 8.94
C LEU A 78 -11.71 5.60 7.49
N GLN A 79 -12.15 4.38 7.20
CA GLN A 79 -12.76 4.05 5.91
C GLN A 79 -14.23 3.72 6.14
N TYR A 80 -15.08 4.45 5.45
CA TYR A 80 -16.52 4.31 5.48
C TYR A 80 -17.00 3.57 4.25
N THR A 81 -17.87 2.59 4.47
CA THR A 81 -18.47 1.77 3.42
C THR A 81 -19.98 1.71 3.61
N ARG A 82 -20.71 2.02 2.55
CA ARG A 82 -22.16 1.79 2.43
C ARG A 82 -22.39 0.82 1.29
N THR A 83 -23.12 -0.26 1.56
CA THR A 83 -23.53 -1.24 0.55
C THR A 83 -25.05 -1.35 0.53
N ASN A 84 -25.65 -1.28 -0.65
CA ASN A 84 -27.09 -1.41 -0.85
C ASN A 84 -27.43 -2.60 -1.77
N GLY A 85 -26.49 -3.52 -1.97
CA GLY A 85 -26.61 -4.66 -2.88
C GLY A 85 -25.37 -4.87 -3.75
N VAL A 86 -25.39 -5.93 -4.56
CA VAL A 86 -24.27 -6.31 -5.45
C VAL A 86 -24.00 -5.18 -6.45
N GLY A 87 -22.76 -4.67 -6.47
CA GLY A 87 -22.34 -3.59 -7.37
C GLY A 87 -22.75 -2.18 -6.92
N ASP A 88 -23.48 -2.07 -5.82
CA ASP A 88 -23.97 -0.81 -5.27
C ASP A 88 -23.27 -0.50 -3.95
N THR A 89 -22.02 -0.07 -4.08
CA THR A 89 -21.15 0.26 -2.94
C THR A 89 -20.58 1.66 -3.10
N THR A 90 -20.65 2.45 -2.04
CA THR A 90 -19.97 3.73 -1.91
C THR A 90 -18.93 3.60 -0.81
N VAL A 91 -17.70 4.05 -1.08
CA VAL A 91 -16.57 4.01 -0.15
C VAL A 91 -15.90 5.37 -0.12
N PHE A 92 -15.53 5.84 1.06
CA PHE A 92 -14.64 6.97 1.23
C PHE A 92 -13.76 6.80 2.46
N SER A 93 -12.59 7.43 2.44
CA SER A 93 -11.75 7.55 3.64
C SER A 93 -11.90 8.94 4.25
N ALA A 94 -11.86 9.01 5.57
CA ALA A 94 -11.78 10.23 6.34
C ALA A 94 -10.46 10.30 7.09
N SER A 95 -9.88 11.49 7.17
CA SER A 95 -8.71 11.81 7.98
C SER A 95 -9.08 12.87 9.00
N ILE A 96 -8.87 12.57 10.27
CA ILE A 96 -9.20 13.43 11.40
C ILE A 96 -7.89 13.77 12.13
N PRO A 97 -7.50 15.05 12.23
CA PRO A 97 -6.31 15.45 12.98
C PRO A 97 -6.53 15.23 14.49
N ARG A 98 -5.54 14.65 15.17
CA ARG A 98 -5.60 14.32 16.61
C ARG A 98 -5.24 15.49 17.52
N ASN A 99 -4.40 16.39 17.03
CA ASN A 99 -3.90 17.56 17.75
C ASN A 99 -4.85 18.76 17.68
N GLY A 100 -6.02 18.63 17.04
CA GLY A 100 -6.95 19.75 16.82
C GLY A 100 -6.46 20.80 15.83
N GLU A 101 -5.23 20.68 15.34
CA GLU A 101 -4.65 21.52 14.30
C GLU A 101 -4.84 20.83 12.95
N GLY A 102 -5.67 21.42 12.08
CA GLY A 102 -5.95 20.87 10.76
C GLY A 102 -7.46 20.83 10.47
N ARG A 103 -7.85 20.10 9.43
CA ARG A 103 -9.25 19.92 9.04
C ARG A 103 -9.54 18.46 8.71
N VAL A 104 -10.77 18.03 8.99
CA VAL A 104 -11.26 16.75 8.49
C VAL A 104 -11.15 16.74 6.97
N ARG A 105 -10.58 15.68 6.42
CA ARG A 105 -10.44 15.50 4.96
C ARG A 105 -11.12 14.23 4.54
N ILE A 106 -11.86 14.32 3.44
CA ILE A 106 -12.56 13.21 2.82
C ILE A 106 -11.88 12.87 1.50
N VAL A 107 -11.56 11.59 1.33
CA VAL A 107 -11.04 11.01 0.09
C VAL A 107 -12.14 10.09 -0.47
N PRO A 108 -12.90 10.53 -1.48
CA PRO A 108 -13.85 9.66 -2.16
C PRO A 108 -13.11 8.52 -2.87
N ILE A 109 -13.47 7.28 -2.57
CA ILE A 109 -12.84 6.08 -3.17
C ILE A 109 -13.71 5.54 -4.29
N LEU A 110 -14.98 5.26 -3.97
CA LEU A 110 -15.95 4.68 -4.87
C LEU A 110 -17.29 5.37 -4.65
N LYS A 111 -17.97 5.75 -5.74
CA LYS A 111 -19.30 6.34 -5.68
C LYS A 111 -20.26 5.52 -6.54
N ARG A 112 -21.39 5.09 -5.95
CA ARG A 112 -22.51 4.45 -6.65
C ARG A 112 -22.83 5.18 -7.95
N GLY A 113 -22.95 4.44 -9.05
CA GLY A 113 -23.55 4.91 -10.31
C GLY A 113 -22.76 5.96 -11.09
N TYR A 114 -21.56 6.35 -10.66
CA TYR A 114 -20.73 7.34 -11.36
C TYR A 114 -19.52 6.67 -12.03
N SER A 115 -19.60 6.50 -13.36
CA SER A 115 -18.52 5.97 -14.21
C SER A 115 -17.43 7.00 -14.57
N LEU A 116 -17.56 8.26 -14.12
CA LEU A 116 -16.71 9.38 -14.53
C LEU A 116 -15.56 9.71 -13.55
N PHE A 117 -15.38 8.92 -12.48
CA PHE A 117 -14.32 9.18 -11.52
C PHE A 117 -13.02 8.47 -11.92
N SER A 118 -11.93 9.24 -12.04
CA SER A 118 -10.58 8.69 -11.99
C SER A 118 -10.42 7.90 -10.69
N PRO A 119 -9.94 6.65 -10.73
CA PRO A 119 -9.76 5.82 -9.54
C PRO A 119 -8.98 6.58 -8.47
N ALA A 120 -9.45 6.53 -7.22
CA ALA A 120 -8.80 7.19 -6.09
C ALA A 120 -7.28 6.97 -6.00
N PRO A 121 -6.73 5.77 -6.33
CA PRO A 121 -5.28 5.54 -6.42
C PRO A 121 -4.48 6.55 -7.24
N ILE A 122 -5.04 7.06 -8.34
CA ILE A 122 -4.35 7.95 -9.29
C ILE A 122 -4.97 9.35 -9.35
N ASN A 123 -5.97 9.63 -8.52
CA ASN A 123 -6.71 10.87 -8.56
C ASN A 123 -5.89 12.01 -7.92
N ALA A 124 -5.75 13.13 -8.63
CA ALA A 124 -5.03 14.31 -8.15
C ALA A 124 -5.59 14.88 -6.84
N LEU A 125 -6.91 14.74 -6.60
CA LEU A 125 -7.53 15.15 -5.34
C LEU A 125 -7.09 14.26 -4.17
N THR A 126 -6.97 12.95 -4.39
CA THR A 126 -6.45 12.00 -3.39
C THR A 126 -5.00 12.32 -3.05
N ILE A 127 -4.16 12.53 -4.05
CA ILE A 127 -2.75 12.93 -3.89
C ILE A 127 -2.65 14.26 -3.13
N SER A 128 -3.50 15.24 -3.49
CA SER A 128 -3.54 16.54 -2.81
C SER A 128 -3.95 16.42 -1.34
N ALA A 129 -4.99 15.64 -1.04
CA ALA A 129 -5.43 15.39 0.33
C ALA A 129 -4.32 14.71 1.15
N PHE A 130 -3.69 13.68 0.60
CA PHE A 130 -2.55 13.00 1.24
C PHE A 130 -1.39 13.96 1.53
N ASN A 131 -1.01 14.78 0.57
CA ASN A 131 0.08 15.75 0.76
C ASN A 131 -0.23 16.81 1.82
N ARG A 132 -1.51 17.19 1.97
CA ARG A 132 -1.93 18.09 3.04
C ARG A 132 -1.85 17.42 4.42
N ILE A 133 -2.32 16.19 4.54
CA ILE A 133 -2.19 15.38 5.75
C ILE A 133 -0.71 15.23 6.13
N ARG A 134 0.15 14.93 5.15
CA ARG A 134 1.59 14.80 5.34
C ARG A 134 2.26 16.09 5.82
N ALA A 135 1.79 17.25 5.35
CA ALA A 135 2.31 18.54 5.80
C ALA A 135 1.89 18.87 7.24
N GLU A 136 0.74 18.36 7.70
CA GLU A 136 0.23 18.56 9.07
C GLU A 136 0.93 17.66 10.10
N GLU A 137 1.59 16.57 9.68
CA GLU A 137 2.40 15.73 10.57
C GLU A 137 3.68 16.42 11.10
N GLY A 138 4.06 17.57 10.55
CA GLY A 138 5.26 18.32 10.95
C GLY A 138 6.55 17.84 10.27
N GLU A 139 7.71 18.20 10.85
CA GLU A 139 9.04 17.95 10.26
C GLU A 139 9.22 16.49 9.81
N PRO A 140 9.90 16.23 8.69
CA PRO A 140 10.05 14.91 8.08
C PRO A 140 11.01 14.07 8.91
N ALA A 141 10.58 13.63 10.10
CA ALA A 141 11.31 12.70 10.94
C ALA A 141 11.39 11.36 10.20
N ASN A 142 12.49 11.16 9.48
CA ASN A 142 12.88 9.92 8.81
C ASN A 142 11.73 9.33 8.00
N ALA A 143 11.44 9.93 6.84
CA ALA A 143 10.34 9.52 5.96
C ALA A 143 10.40 8.02 5.70
N ASP A 144 9.58 7.27 6.43
CA ASP A 144 9.32 5.87 6.18
C ASP A 144 8.58 5.79 4.85
N TRP A 145 9.32 5.75 3.75
CA TRP A 145 8.78 5.86 2.40
C TRP A 145 7.82 4.73 2.08
N LEU A 146 8.13 3.52 2.53
CA LEU A 146 7.27 2.36 2.36
C LEU A 146 6.00 2.48 3.22
N GLY A 147 6.12 2.88 4.49
CA GLY A 147 4.95 3.14 5.34
C GLY A 147 4.05 4.25 4.79
N ASN A 148 4.64 5.34 4.28
CA ASN A 148 3.91 6.42 3.60
C ASN A 148 3.16 5.92 2.36
N ALA A 149 3.81 5.09 1.55
CA ALA A 149 3.22 4.51 0.36
C ALA A 149 2.05 3.57 0.70
N LEU A 150 2.22 2.71 1.69
CA LEU A 150 1.18 1.81 2.17
C LEU A 150 -0.03 2.57 2.74
N CYS A 151 0.22 3.63 3.52
CA CYS A 151 -0.82 4.49 4.05
C CYS A 151 -1.58 5.26 2.97
N TYR A 152 -0.88 5.75 1.94
CA TYR A 152 -1.55 6.33 0.78
C TYR A 152 -2.45 5.31 0.08
N ALA A 153 -1.95 4.09 -0.16
CA ALA A 153 -2.71 3.03 -0.81
C ALA A 153 -3.99 2.68 -0.01
N ALA A 154 -3.85 2.53 1.31
CA ALA A 154 -4.97 2.27 2.21
C ALA A 154 -6.00 3.41 2.22
N LEU A 155 -5.54 4.66 2.27
CA LEU A 155 -6.40 5.85 2.15
C LEU A 155 -7.14 5.91 0.82
N ALA A 156 -6.48 5.49 -0.27
CA ALA A 156 -7.06 5.38 -1.60
C ALA A 156 -7.97 4.15 -1.78
N GLY A 157 -8.17 3.35 -0.74
CA GLY A 157 -9.16 2.27 -0.70
C GLY A 157 -8.62 0.85 -0.78
N SER A 158 -7.31 0.66 -0.94
CA SER A 158 -6.74 -0.70 -0.92
C SER A 158 -6.57 -1.22 0.51
N GLN A 159 -6.23 -2.50 0.62
CA GLN A 159 -5.83 -3.14 1.87
C GLN A 159 -4.48 -3.77 1.63
N PRO A 160 -3.41 -2.96 1.54
CA PRO A 160 -2.17 -3.41 0.95
C PRO A 160 -1.54 -4.50 1.81
N GLN A 161 -1.29 -5.65 1.20
CA GLN A 161 -0.55 -6.75 1.83
C GLN A 161 0.66 -7.12 0.97
N ILE A 162 1.85 -6.84 1.51
CA ILE A 162 3.12 -7.24 0.92
C ILE A 162 3.46 -8.64 1.43
N LEU A 163 3.86 -9.53 0.52
CA LEU A 163 4.30 -10.86 0.92
C LEU A 163 5.67 -10.82 1.62
N PRO A 164 5.94 -11.78 2.52
CA PRO A 164 7.27 -11.96 3.09
C PRO A 164 8.35 -12.14 2.00
N ALA A 165 9.57 -11.68 2.29
CA ALA A 165 10.68 -11.75 1.36
C ALA A 165 11.05 -13.18 0.93
N ASP A 166 10.73 -14.16 1.77
CA ASP A 166 10.96 -15.59 1.61
C ASP A 166 9.72 -16.34 1.10
N ALA A 167 8.67 -15.63 0.67
CA ALA A 167 7.51 -16.26 0.06
C ALA A 167 7.88 -16.90 -1.28
N GLU A 168 7.65 -18.20 -1.41
CA GLU A 168 7.87 -18.93 -2.67
C GLU A 168 6.54 -19.24 -3.38
N PRO A 169 6.50 -19.16 -4.72
CA PRO A 169 5.33 -19.60 -5.48
C PRO A 169 5.12 -21.10 -5.31
N ALA A 170 3.86 -21.53 -5.21
CA ALA A 170 3.52 -22.95 -5.27
C ALA A 170 2.96 -23.32 -6.66
N VAL A 171 2.96 -24.61 -6.99
CA VAL A 171 2.36 -25.11 -8.23
C VAL A 171 0.88 -24.71 -8.27
N HIS A 172 0.44 -24.08 -9.35
CA HIS A 172 -0.91 -23.52 -9.54
C HIS A 172 -1.29 -22.36 -8.58
N LYS A 173 -0.36 -21.84 -7.80
CA LYS A 173 -0.57 -20.68 -6.94
C LYS A 173 0.55 -19.66 -7.17
N PRO A 174 0.48 -18.89 -8.27
CA PRO A 174 1.46 -17.85 -8.52
C PRO A 174 1.38 -16.75 -7.46
N ILE A 175 2.50 -16.11 -7.19
CA ILE A 175 2.60 -14.97 -6.28
C ILE A 175 3.10 -13.73 -7.03
N PRO A 176 2.85 -12.51 -6.54
CA PRO A 176 3.45 -11.32 -7.13
C PRO A 176 4.98 -11.36 -7.09
N ALA A 177 5.62 -10.86 -8.13
CA ALA A 177 7.08 -10.89 -8.31
C ALA A 177 7.81 -9.90 -7.40
N LEU A 178 7.15 -8.82 -6.98
CA LEU A 178 7.77 -7.74 -6.22
C LEU A 178 7.19 -7.65 -4.81
N ASN A 179 8.01 -7.88 -3.79
CA ASN A 179 7.62 -7.59 -2.41
C ASN A 179 7.57 -6.07 -2.18
N ALA A 180 8.74 -5.43 -2.09
CA ALA A 180 8.88 -3.99 -2.07
C ALA A 180 10.25 -3.60 -2.61
N ALA A 181 10.32 -2.50 -3.34
CA ALA A 181 11.55 -1.88 -3.80
C ALA A 181 11.48 -0.36 -3.65
N MET A 182 12.64 0.22 -3.37
CA MET A 182 12.85 1.66 -3.33
C MET A 182 14.04 1.99 -4.22
N ASP A 183 13.83 2.88 -5.18
CA ASP A 183 14.85 3.36 -6.11
C ASP A 183 14.91 4.89 -6.08
N VAL A 184 16.12 5.46 -6.04
CA VAL A 184 16.32 6.91 -6.15
C VAL A 184 16.57 7.27 -7.61
N GLN A 185 15.66 8.04 -8.22
CA GLN A 185 15.81 8.46 -9.62
C GLN A 185 16.73 9.68 -9.73
N THR A 186 18.02 9.42 -10.00
CA THR A 186 19.05 10.46 -10.16
C THR A 186 18.76 11.44 -11.30
N GLN A 187 18.18 10.97 -12.41
CA GLN A 187 17.80 11.81 -13.55
C GLN A 187 16.57 12.68 -13.28
N ALA A 188 15.81 12.36 -12.24
CA ALA A 188 14.57 13.05 -11.88
C ALA A 188 14.79 13.93 -10.65
N HIS A 189 15.93 14.63 -10.59
CA HIS A 189 16.34 15.50 -9.48
C HIS A 189 16.36 14.82 -8.09
N GLY A 190 16.65 13.52 -8.04
CA GLY A 190 16.74 12.76 -6.79
C GLY A 190 15.39 12.28 -6.23
N MET A 191 14.28 12.35 -6.99
CA MET A 191 13.01 11.81 -6.51
C MET A 191 13.08 10.34 -6.08
N GLU A 192 12.33 10.01 -5.03
CA GLU A 192 12.26 8.68 -4.44
C GLU A 192 11.12 7.90 -5.11
N LEU A 193 11.42 6.75 -5.70
CA LEU A 193 10.43 5.85 -6.30
C LEU A 193 10.21 4.66 -5.38
N ILE A 194 8.97 4.46 -4.92
CA ILE A 194 8.56 3.28 -4.16
C ILE A 194 7.69 2.40 -5.03
N ARG A 195 8.00 1.11 -5.05
CA ARG A 195 7.22 0.07 -5.74
C ARG A 195 6.95 -1.08 -4.80
N PHE A 196 5.73 -1.61 -4.83
CA PHE A 196 5.38 -2.82 -4.07
C PHE A 196 4.16 -3.49 -4.72
N ASP A 197 4.04 -4.80 -4.57
CA ASP A 197 2.84 -5.51 -4.99
C ASP A 197 1.87 -5.69 -3.81
N ASP A 198 0.62 -5.33 -4.03
CA ASP A 198 -0.49 -5.67 -3.17
C ASP A 198 -1.02 -7.06 -3.56
N ALA A 199 -0.55 -8.08 -2.82
CA ALA A 199 -0.89 -9.47 -3.07
C ALA A 199 -2.37 -9.78 -2.77
N ALA A 200 -2.98 -9.03 -1.85
CA ALA A 200 -4.37 -9.23 -1.42
C ALA A 200 -5.40 -8.51 -2.30
N SER A 201 -4.95 -7.64 -3.20
CA SER A 201 -5.82 -6.94 -4.14
C SER A 201 -6.66 -7.92 -4.97
N ARG A 202 -7.92 -7.53 -5.21
CA ARG A 202 -8.90 -8.29 -6.00
C ARG A 202 -9.40 -7.43 -7.16
N PRO A 203 -9.72 -8.03 -8.32
CA PRO A 203 -9.70 -9.48 -8.62
C PRO A 203 -8.30 -10.07 -8.84
N HIS A 204 -7.29 -9.23 -9.06
CA HIS A 204 -5.90 -9.62 -9.25
C HIS A 204 -4.98 -8.81 -8.32
N SER A 205 -3.80 -9.36 -8.02
CA SER A 205 -2.74 -8.62 -7.34
C SER A 205 -2.28 -7.44 -8.19
N MET A 206 -1.93 -6.34 -7.54
CA MET A 206 -1.66 -5.07 -8.22
C MET A 206 -0.31 -4.50 -7.77
N GLU A 207 0.48 -4.01 -8.72
CA GLU A 207 1.70 -3.24 -8.47
C GLU A 207 1.33 -1.76 -8.24
N TRP A 208 1.79 -1.23 -7.12
CA TRP A 208 1.84 0.19 -6.85
C TRP A 208 3.19 0.75 -7.28
N THR A 209 3.18 1.93 -7.89
CA THR A 209 4.39 2.73 -8.13
C THR A 209 4.10 4.16 -7.73
N MET A 210 4.90 4.70 -6.81
CA MET A 210 4.71 6.02 -6.23
C MET A 210 6.02 6.81 -6.30
N THR A 211 5.93 8.05 -6.75
CA THR A 211 7.07 8.96 -6.84
C THR A 211 6.91 10.07 -5.81
N PHE A 212 7.87 10.16 -4.89
CA PHE A 212 7.91 11.16 -3.84
C PHE A 212 9.05 12.15 -4.07
N THR A 213 8.87 13.37 -3.57
CA THR A 213 10.01 14.27 -3.32
C THR A 213 10.75 13.84 -2.08
N HIS A 214 12.00 14.29 -1.92
CA HIS A 214 12.79 14.07 -0.68
C HIS A 214 12.11 14.57 0.60
N GLN A 215 11.08 15.43 0.50
CA GLN A 215 10.35 15.98 1.65
C GLN A 215 9.12 15.14 2.05
N GLY A 216 8.81 14.04 1.37
CA GLY A 216 7.61 13.24 1.69
C GLY A 216 6.42 13.48 0.77
N LYS A 217 6.51 14.44 -0.16
CA LYS A 217 5.37 14.83 -1.00
C LYS A 217 5.20 13.84 -2.15
N LEU A 218 4.03 13.23 -2.24
CA LEU A 218 3.65 12.36 -3.35
C LEU A 218 3.36 13.20 -4.60
N ILE A 219 4.09 12.95 -5.67
CA ILE A 219 3.95 13.64 -6.96
C ILE A 219 3.08 12.82 -7.91
N LYS A 220 3.25 11.50 -7.90
CA LYS A 220 2.58 10.60 -8.82
C LYS A 220 2.38 9.24 -8.17
N ALA A 221 1.22 8.64 -8.43
CA ALA A 221 0.93 7.26 -8.11
C ALA A 221 0.38 6.56 -9.36
N THR A 222 0.72 5.28 -9.52
CA THR A 222 0.11 4.39 -10.51
C THR A 222 -0.23 3.07 -9.87
N HIS A 223 -1.30 2.44 -10.35
CA HIS A 223 -1.82 1.18 -9.86
C HIS A 223 -2.19 0.31 -11.05
N LYS A 224 -1.46 -0.78 -11.27
CA LYS A 224 -1.59 -1.66 -12.44
C LYS A 224 -1.51 -3.13 -12.01
N PRO A 225 -1.94 -4.10 -12.82
CA PRO A 225 -1.75 -5.51 -12.50
C PRO A 225 -0.29 -5.85 -12.22
N ALA A 226 -0.05 -6.62 -11.16
CA ALA A 226 1.30 -7.08 -10.78
C ALA A 226 1.83 -8.12 -11.76
N SER A 227 3.15 -8.19 -11.88
CA SER A 227 3.80 -9.33 -12.55
C SER A 227 3.75 -10.53 -11.61
N MET A 228 3.48 -11.72 -12.15
CA MET A 228 3.29 -12.92 -11.36
C MET A 228 4.44 -13.92 -11.58
N GLU A 229 4.94 -14.50 -10.50
CA GLU A 229 5.90 -15.61 -10.51
C GLU A 229 5.18 -16.92 -10.26
N SER A 230 5.55 -17.96 -11.02
CA SER A 230 4.98 -19.30 -10.90
C SER A 230 6.07 -20.34 -10.70
N ALA A 231 5.81 -21.34 -9.85
CA ALA A 231 6.65 -22.52 -9.78
C ALA A 231 6.49 -23.35 -11.06
N ASN A 232 7.58 -23.47 -11.83
CA ASN A 232 7.63 -24.41 -12.95
C ASN A 232 7.97 -25.81 -12.40
N PRO A 233 7.09 -26.81 -12.56
CA PRO A 233 7.43 -28.17 -12.17
C PRO A 233 8.60 -28.64 -13.05
N VAL A 234 9.73 -28.96 -12.44
CA VAL A 234 10.82 -29.65 -13.14
C VAL A 234 10.28 -31.04 -13.53
N PRO A 235 10.27 -31.41 -14.82
CA PRO A 235 9.83 -32.74 -15.20
C PRO A 235 10.76 -33.76 -14.55
N GLN A 236 10.25 -34.55 -13.61
CA GLN A 236 10.91 -35.78 -13.16
C GLN A 236 10.85 -36.79 -14.32
N LYS A 237 11.72 -36.61 -15.32
CA LYS A 237 12.01 -37.69 -16.24
C LYS A 237 12.84 -38.68 -15.44
N SER A 238 12.20 -39.73 -14.93
CA SER A 238 12.89 -40.88 -14.36
C SER A 238 14.02 -41.25 -15.30
N ALA A 239 15.27 -41.16 -14.83
CA ALA A 239 16.40 -41.60 -15.61
C ALA A 239 16.19 -43.09 -15.87
N VAL A 240 15.74 -43.44 -17.08
CA VAL A 240 15.75 -44.82 -17.55
C VAL A 240 17.21 -45.19 -17.61
N ALA A 241 17.67 -45.92 -16.58
CA ALA A 241 18.98 -46.53 -16.58
C ALA A 241 19.06 -47.44 -17.81
N ARG A 242 19.71 -46.97 -18.87
CA ARG A 242 20.09 -47.85 -19.99
C ARG A 242 21.16 -48.77 -19.45
N SER A 243 20.77 -49.99 -19.10
CA SER A 243 21.71 -51.08 -18.85
C SER A 243 22.42 -51.39 -20.18
N TRP A 244 23.67 -50.96 -20.30
CA TRP A 244 24.54 -51.46 -21.36
C TRP A 244 24.91 -52.90 -21.03
N GLN A 245 24.37 -53.85 -21.79
CA GLN A 245 24.85 -55.23 -21.75
C GLN A 245 26.19 -55.29 -22.49
N VAL A 246 27.26 -55.50 -21.73
CA VAL A 246 28.59 -55.79 -22.29
C VAL A 246 28.57 -57.23 -22.83
N PRO A 247 28.96 -57.48 -24.09
CA PRO A 247 29.06 -58.84 -24.62
C PRO A 247 30.09 -59.65 -23.83
N PRO A 248 29.85 -60.94 -23.54
CA PRO A 248 30.81 -61.77 -22.83
C PRO A 248 32.11 -61.89 -23.64
N SER A 249 33.22 -61.57 -23.00
CA SER A 249 34.58 -61.74 -23.53
C SER A 249 34.94 -63.22 -23.60
N GLY A 250 34.98 -63.75 -24.83
CA GLY A 250 35.90 -64.78 -25.32
C GLY A 250 35.81 -66.20 -24.73
N GLN A 251 35.70 -67.18 -25.61
CA GLN A 251 36.39 -68.47 -25.44
C GLN A 251 37.13 -68.78 -26.75
N ASN A 252 38.45 -68.85 -26.66
CA ASN A 252 39.30 -69.64 -27.55
C ASN A 252 39.33 -71.08 -27.02
#